data_AF-D4V5E3-F1
#
_entry.id   AF-D4V5E3-F1
#
_cell.length_a   1.000
_cell.length_b   1.000
_cell.length_c   1.000
_cell.angle_alpha   90.00
_cell.angle_beta   90.00
_cell.angle_gamma   90.00
#
_symmetry.space_group_name_H-M   'P 1'
#
loop_
_entity.id
_entity.type
_entity.pdbx_description
1 polymer ?
#
loop_
_entity_poly.entity_id
_entity_poly.type
_entity_poly.pdbx_seq_one_letter_code
_entity_poly.pdbx_strand_id
1 'polypeptide(L)'
;MIVDYGWLDWMNLFWNYREGMPVCYQFWFIRDLIFVVLFVPVLYYFIKYCKAFAVVLLGGLWLFDLWFDMPGVNIAAFFFFSLGAWFSIYRHDFTTIFLPLRWLATFLYLILMVVGTLLWYYKVSDCSWIYNVGIIVGLLTIVSWVAYNIERNILCVNTFLAGSAFFVYAYHGMPVAFLTKYWVRLCQPASELTMLTGYFLIPLLVTGIGIFCYSLLRKWFPAFTNLIMGGR
;
A
#
# COMPACT_ATOMS: atom_id res chain seq x y z
N MET A 1 26.08 19.17 -4.30
CA MET A 1 26.51 17.91 -3.65
C MET A 1 25.71 17.80 -2.34
N ILE A 2 25.48 16.63 -1.73
CA ILE A 2 24.73 16.55 -0.43
C ILE A 2 25.39 17.43 0.66
N VAL A 3 26.69 17.72 0.49
CA VAL A 3 27.51 18.60 1.32
C VAL A 3 27.00 20.06 1.33
N ASP A 4 26.22 20.48 0.34
CA ASP A 4 25.69 21.85 0.20
C ASP A 4 24.25 21.99 0.75
N TYR A 5 23.67 20.92 1.32
CA TYR A 5 22.28 20.92 1.75
C TYR A 5 22.08 21.76 3.01
N GLY A 6 21.17 22.72 2.94
CA GLY A 6 20.63 23.41 4.10
C GLY A 6 19.63 22.55 4.87
N TRP A 7 19.19 23.05 6.03
CA TRP A 7 18.18 22.36 6.85
C TRP A 7 16.88 22.04 6.09
N LEU A 8 16.41 22.98 5.25
CA LEU A 8 15.22 22.78 4.42
C LEU A 8 15.40 21.70 3.37
N ASP A 9 16.59 21.58 2.79
CA ASP A 9 16.90 20.53 1.81
C ASP A 9 16.85 19.15 2.48
N TRP A 10 17.36 19.04 3.70
CA TRP A 10 17.25 17.83 4.51
C TRP A 10 15.79 17.48 4.84
N MET A 11 14.96 18.45 5.21
CA MET A 11 13.53 18.20 5.43
C MET A 11 12.82 17.79 4.14
N ASN A 12 13.15 18.42 3.02
CA ASN A 12 12.58 18.10 1.71
C ASN A 12 12.92 16.68 1.25
N LEU A 13 14.04 16.08 1.69
CA LEU A 13 14.32 14.66 1.43
C LEU A 13 13.21 13.73 1.95
N PHE A 14 12.56 14.08 3.06
CA PHE A 14 11.47 13.30 3.65
C PHE A 14 10.09 13.73 3.16
N TRP A 15 9.96 14.97 2.65
CA TRP A 15 8.67 15.56 2.31
C TRP A 15 8.42 15.68 0.81
N ASN A 16 9.34 16.27 0.06
CA ASN A 16 9.19 16.64 -1.35
C ASN A 16 10.55 16.61 -2.08
N TYR A 17 11.06 15.41 -2.34
CA TYR A 17 12.37 15.24 -2.96
C TYR A 17 12.32 15.16 -4.49
N ARG A 18 11.65 14.13 -5.02
CA ARG A 18 11.51 13.91 -6.47
C ARG A 18 10.04 13.71 -6.80
N GLU A 19 9.49 14.59 -7.63
CA GLU A 19 8.08 14.52 -8.06
C GLU A 19 7.12 14.39 -6.87
N GLY A 20 7.35 15.16 -5.80
CA GLY A 20 6.51 15.09 -4.62
C GLY A 20 6.71 13.85 -3.75
N MET A 21 7.71 13.00 -4.00
CA MET A 21 7.94 11.78 -3.21
C MET A 21 9.09 11.93 -2.20
N PRO A 22 9.02 11.24 -1.05
CA PRO A 22 10.17 11.10 -0.16
C PRO A 22 11.31 10.30 -0.81
N VAL A 23 12.53 10.46 -0.31
CA VAL A 23 13.72 9.74 -0.80
C VAL A 23 13.53 8.22 -0.80
N CYS A 24 12.88 7.70 0.23
CA CYS A 24 12.34 6.35 0.28
C CYS A 24 10.88 6.42 -0.17
N TYR A 25 10.65 6.23 -1.47
CA TYR A 25 9.35 6.47 -2.10
C TYR A 25 8.20 5.80 -1.36
N GLN A 26 8.38 4.59 -0.83
CA GLN A 26 7.33 3.82 -0.14
C GLN A 26 6.71 4.58 1.05
N PHE A 27 7.43 5.52 1.65
CA PHE A 27 6.96 6.33 2.78
C PHE A 27 6.01 7.47 2.40
N TRP A 28 5.72 7.69 1.11
CA TRP A 28 4.73 8.67 0.66
C TRP A 28 3.40 8.49 1.43
N PHE A 29 2.97 7.24 1.62
CA PHE A 29 1.73 6.91 2.32
C PHE A 29 1.79 7.23 3.82
N ILE A 30 2.88 6.93 4.52
CA ILE A 30 3.03 7.32 5.94
C ILE A 30 3.01 8.84 6.08
N ARG A 31 3.76 9.55 5.22
CA ARG A 31 3.81 11.01 5.22
C ARG A 31 2.40 11.61 5.09
N ASP A 32 1.62 11.12 4.13
CA ASP A 32 0.27 11.61 3.90
C ASP A 32 -0.68 11.22 5.05
N LEU A 33 -0.48 10.05 5.67
CA LEU A 33 -1.21 9.68 6.88
C LEU A 33 -0.90 10.59 8.07
N ILE A 34 0.35 11.02 8.26
CA ILE A 34 0.70 12.00 9.31
C ILE A 34 -0.13 13.28 9.12
N PHE A 35 -0.27 13.73 7.86
CA PHE A 35 -1.11 14.87 7.56
C PHE A 35 -2.59 14.59 7.87
N VAL A 36 -3.14 13.45 7.43
CA VAL A 36 -4.53 13.03 7.73
C VAL A 36 -4.80 12.98 9.24
N VAL A 37 -3.83 12.56 10.06
CA VAL A 37 -3.96 12.51 11.52
C VAL A 37 -4.31 13.89 12.12
N LEU A 38 -3.76 14.97 11.56
CA LEU A 38 -4.10 16.34 12.00
C LEU A 38 -5.58 16.69 11.75
N PHE A 39 -6.20 16.04 10.77
CA PHE A 39 -7.61 16.24 10.39
C PHE A 39 -8.55 15.19 11.00
N VAL A 40 -8.05 14.26 11.83
CA VAL A 40 -8.87 13.21 12.46
C VAL A 40 -10.11 13.74 13.19
N PRO A 41 -10.06 14.84 13.97
CA PRO A 41 -11.27 15.37 14.60
C PRO A 41 -12.35 15.74 13.59
N VAL A 42 -11.96 16.40 12.49
CA VAL A 42 -12.87 16.80 11.41
C VAL A 42 -13.40 15.57 10.68
N LEU A 43 -12.54 14.63 10.32
CA LEU A 43 -12.92 13.38 9.66
C LEU A 43 -13.85 12.55 10.53
N TYR A 44 -13.62 12.50 11.84
CA TYR A 44 -14.49 11.78 12.78
C TYR A 44 -15.91 12.34 12.75
N TYR A 45 -16.07 13.67 12.87
CA TYR A 45 -17.40 14.28 12.81
C TYR A 45 -18.03 14.12 11.43
N PHE A 46 -17.26 14.29 10.36
CA PHE A 46 -17.74 14.09 9.00
C PHE A 46 -18.27 12.67 8.79
N ILE A 47 -17.51 11.63 9.18
CA ILE A 47 -17.93 10.24 9.08
C ILE A 47 -19.12 9.95 10.00
N LYS A 48 -19.13 10.47 11.23
CA LYS A 48 -20.19 10.21 12.21
C LYS A 48 -21.54 10.77 11.77
N TYR A 49 -21.56 11.98 11.21
CA TYR A 49 -22.80 12.65 10.82
C TYR A 49 -23.24 12.30 9.40
N CYS A 50 -22.31 12.21 8.44
CA CYS A 50 -22.63 11.88 7.05
C CYS A 50 -22.64 10.37 6.77
N LYS A 51 -22.19 9.54 7.72
CA LYS A 51 -22.23 8.06 7.64
C LYS A 51 -21.51 7.55 6.37
N ALA A 52 -22.13 6.62 5.64
CA ALA A 52 -21.58 6.06 4.40
C ALA A 52 -21.37 7.13 3.30
N PHE A 53 -22.15 8.22 3.30
CA PHE A 53 -21.97 9.30 2.31
C PHE A 53 -20.59 9.93 2.38
N ALA A 54 -20.01 10.09 3.58
CA ALA A 54 -18.65 10.63 3.72
C ALA A 54 -17.61 9.79 2.97
N VAL A 55 -17.69 8.46 3.13
CA VAL A 55 -16.77 7.52 2.48
C VAL A 55 -17.02 7.44 0.98
N VAL A 56 -18.28 7.46 0.55
CA VAL A 56 -18.64 7.46 -0.88
C VAL A 56 -18.16 8.75 -1.56
N LEU A 57 -18.27 9.90 -0.91
CA LEU A 57 -17.78 11.17 -1.43
C LEU A 57 -16.26 11.13 -1.62
N LEU A 58 -15.51 10.78 -0.56
CA LEU A 58 -14.04 10.68 -0.64
C LEU A 58 -13.60 9.62 -1.65
N GLY A 59 -14.32 8.50 -1.73
CA GLY A 59 -14.09 7.45 -2.71
C GLY A 59 -14.35 7.90 -4.13
N GLY A 60 -15.39 8.70 -4.37
CA GLY A 60 -15.67 9.29 -5.67
C GLY A 60 -14.59 10.28 -6.10
N LEU A 61 -14.13 11.14 -5.19
CA LEU A 61 -13.02 12.06 -5.45
C LEU A 61 -11.73 11.29 -5.79
N TRP A 62 -11.42 10.22 -5.05
CA TRP A 62 -10.28 9.36 -5.35
C TRP A 62 -10.44 8.62 -6.68
N LEU A 63 -11.63 8.08 -6.95
CA LEU A 63 -11.90 7.25 -8.13
C LEU A 63 -11.63 8.01 -9.44
N PHE A 64 -12.04 9.28 -9.49
CA PHE A 64 -11.92 10.15 -10.65
C PHE A 64 -10.73 11.11 -10.59
N ASP A 65 -9.83 10.93 -9.63
CA ASP A 65 -8.65 11.79 -9.44
C ASP A 65 -9.00 13.29 -9.30
N LEU A 66 -10.12 13.58 -8.63
CA LEU A 66 -10.63 14.93 -8.40
C LEU A 66 -10.03 15.50 -7.12
N TRP A 67 -8.74 15.80 -7.16
CA TRP A 67 -8.02 16.33 -6.00
C TRP A 67 -6.90 17.29 -6.38
N PHE A 68 -6.33 17.94 -5.37
CA PHE A 68 -5.19 18.83 -5.53
C PHE A 68 -3.89 18.01 -5.62
N ASP A 69 -3.01 18.38 -6.55
CA ASP A 69 -1.67 17.82 -6.61
C ASP A 69 -0.74 18.54 -5.62
N MET A 70 -0.75 18.06 -4.36
CA MET A 70 0.05 18.63 -3.28
C MET A 70 0.71 17.52 -2.43
N PRO A 71 2.05 17.49 -2.33
CA PRO A 71 2.76 16.55 -1.48
C PRO A 71 2.30 16.64 -0.01
N GLY A 72 1.90 15.51 0.57
CA GLY A 72 1.34 15.44 1.92
C GLY A 72 -0.19 15.42 1.96
N VAL A 73 -0.87 15.90 0.91
CA VAL A 73 -2.34 16.04 0.88
C VAL A 73 -2.93 15.19 -0.24
N ASN A 74 -2.97 13.87 -0.04
CA ASN A 74 -3.40 12.92 -1.05
C ASN A 74 -4.79 12.33 -0.75
N ILE A 75 -5.71 12.41 -1.71
CA ILE A 75 -7.07 11.88 -1.56
C ILE A 75 -7.09 10.36 -1.27
N ALA A 76 -6.14 9.59 -1.76
CA ALA A 76 -6.02 8.17 -1.44
C ALA A 76 -5.82 7.95 0.08
N ALA A 77 -4.97 8.76 0.72
CA ALA A 77 -4.76 8.69 2.17
C ALA A 77 -6.04 9.04 2.92
N PHE A 78 -6.72 10.13 2.54
CA PHE A 78 -7.99 10.54 3.14
C PHE A 78 -9.08 9.47 2.96
N PHE A 79 -9.22 8.92 1.76
CA PHE A 79 -10.23 7.92 1.44
C PHE A 79 -10.00 6.60 2.17
N PHE A 80 -8.83 5.96 2.02
CA PHE A 80 -8.57 4.65 2.63
C PHE A 80 -8.53 4.71 4.16
N PHE A 81 -8.02 5.82 4.74
CA PHE A 81 -8.11 6.05 6.18
C PHE A 81 -9.57 6.17 6.62
N SER A 82 -10.39 6.97 5.92
CA SER A 82 -11.80 7.18 6.27
C SER A 82 -12.65 5.92 6.06
N LEU A 83 -12.35 5.10 5.05
CA LEU A 83 -12.98 3.80 4.82
C LEU A 83 -12.73 2.86 6.02
N GLY A 84 -11.48 2.75 6.46
CA GLY A 84 -11.13 1.97 7.66
C GLY A 84 -11.77 2.53 8.93
N ALA A 85 -11.77 3.86 9.09
CA ALA A 85 -12.40 4.54 10.23
C ALA A 85 -13.92 4.30 10.25
N TRP A 86 -14.59 4.31 9.11
CA TRP A 86 -16.02 4.00 9.00
C TRP A 86 -16.33 2.57 9.45
N PHE A 87 -15.59 1.56 8.97
CA PHE A 87 -15.74 0.18 9.46
C PHE A 87 -15.53 0.09 10.99
N SER A 88 -14.55 0.81 11.52
CA SER A 88 -14.24 0.82 12.95
C SER A 88 -15.33 1.49 13.80
N ILE A 89 -15.80 2.68 13.40
CA ILE A 89 -16.82 3.48 14.12
C ILE A 89 -18.16 2.74 14.17
N TYR A 90 -18.57 2.14 13.06
CA TYR A 90 -19.84 1.40 12.96
C TYR A 90 -19.72 -0.08 13.34
N ARG A 91 -18.52 -0.55 13.74
CA ARG A 91 -18.25 -1.94 14.14
C ARG A 91 -18.65 -2.97 13.08
N HIS A 92 -18.49 -2.61 11.82
CA HIS A 92 -18.73 -3.51 10.71
C HIS A 92 -17.48 -4.35 10.45
N ASP A 93 -17.65 -5.67 10.43
CA ASP A 93 -16.59 -6.60 10.02
C ASP A 93 -16.59 -6.74 8.50
N PHE A 94 -15.63 -6.09 7.85
CA PHE A 94 -15.50 -6.13 6.40
C PHE A 94 -15.20 -7.54 5.88
N THR A 95 -14.63 -8.45 6.68
CA THR A 95 -14.35 -9.83 6.24
C THR A 95 -15.65 -10.59 5.99
N THR A 96 -16.62 -10.48 6.89
CA THR A 96 -17.95 -11.08 6.75
C THR A 96 -18.74 -10.47 5.59
N ILE A 97 -18.63 -9.16 5.37
CA ILE A 97 -19.31 -8.44 4.29
C ILE A 97 -18.74 -8.87 2.92
N PHE A 98 -17.43 -9.06 2.82
CA PHE A 98 -16.76 -9.34 1.54
C PHE A 98 -16.80 -10.82 1.16
N LEU A 99 -16.86 -11.72 2.13
CA LEU A 99 -16.88 -13.17 1.94
C LEU A 99 -17.90 -13.68 0.90
N PRO A 100 -19.21 -13.33 0.94
CA PRO A 100 -20.17 -13.82 -0.04
C PRO A 100 -19.89 -13.32 -1.47
N LEU A 101 -19.16 -12.22 -1.62
CA LEU A 101 -18.82 -11.62 -2.91
C LEU A 101 -17.56 -12.21 -3.55
N ARG A 102 -16.87 -13.14 -2.88
CA ARG A 102 -15.54 -13.63 -3.27
C ARG A 102 -15.40 -14.01 -4.74
N TRP A 103 -16.29 -14.86 -5.26
CA TRP A 103 -16.22 -15.30 -6.65
C TRP A 103 -16.56 -14.16 -7.61
N LEU A 104 -17.59 -13.37 -7.31
CA LEU A 104 -17.94 -12.20 -8.10
C LEU A 104 -16.77 -11.21 -8.19
N ALA A 105 -16.16 -10.87 -7.05
CA ALA A 105 -15.00 -10.00 -6.97
C ALA A 105 -13.80 -10.58 -7.74
N THR A 106 -13.57 -11.90 -7.63
CA THR A 106 -12.49 -12.58 -8.38
C THR A 106 -12.69 -12.45 -9.89
N PHE A 107 -13.88 -12.77 -10.41
CA PHE A 107 -14.15 -12.66 -11.84
C PHE A 107 -14.10 -11.21 -12.33
N LEU A 108 -14.67 -10.27 -11.56
CA LEU A 108 -14.59 -8.85 -11.89
C LEU A 108 -13.13 -8.36 -11.90
N TYR A 109 -12.30 -8.77 -10.93
CA TYR A 109 -10.89 -8.42 -10.89
C TYR A 109 -10.15 -8.97 -12.11
N LEU A 110 -10.37 -10.23 -12.48
CA LEU A 110 -9.76 -10.83 -13.67
C LEU A 110 -10.17 -10.11 -14.95
N ILE A 111 -11.45 -9.75 -15.09
CA ILE A 111 -11.94 -8.95 -16.22
C ILE A 111 -11.24 -7.59 -16.24
N LEU A 112 -11.19 -6.87 -15.11
CA LEU A 112 -10.53 -5.57 -15.00
C LEU A 112 -9.03 -5.65 -15.31
N MET A 113 -8.36 -6.73 -14.90
CA MET A 113 -6.95 -6.98 -15.22
C MET A 113 -6.74 -7.17 -16.73
N VAL A 114 -7.59 -7.97 -17.38
CA VAL A 114 -7.53 -8.15 -18.85
C VAL A 114 -7.82 -6.84 -19.57
N VAL A 115 -8.89 -6.14 -19.18
CA VAL A 115 -9.27 -4.84 -19.76
C VAL A 115 -8.14 -3.82 -19.58
N GLY A 116 -7.59 -3.70 -18.38
CA GLY A 116 -6.47 -2.79 -18.10
C GLY A 116 -5.23 -3.12 -18.93
N THR A 117 -4.91 -4.40 -19.10
CA THR A 117 -3.80 -4.85 -19.95
C THR A 117 -4.03 -4.52 -21.43
N LEU A 118 -5.26 -4.72 -21.92
CA LEU A 118 -5.62 -4.38 -23.30
C LEU A 118 -5.57 -2.87 -23.53
N LEU A 119 -6.10 -2.07 -22.61
CA LEU A 119 -6.05 -0.60 -22.72
C LEU A 119 -4.60 -0.09 -22.74
N TRP A 120 -3.74 -0.66 -21.89
CA TRP A 120 -2.30 -0.36 -21.93
C TRP A 120 -1.67 -0.76 -23.27
N TYR A 121 -1.98 -1.96 -23.78
CA TYR A 121 -1.47 -2.43 -25.08
C TYR A 121 -1.89 -1.53 -26.25
N TYR A 122 -3.14 -1.07 -26.25
CA TYR A 122 -3.66 -0.13 -27.25
C TYR A 122 -3.34 1.35 -26.93
N LYS A 123 -2.53 1.62 -25.90
CA LYS A 123 -2.09 2.97 -25.50
C LYS A 123 -3.25 3.95 -25.21
N VAL A 124 -4.34 3.45 -24.65
CA VAL A 124 -5.46 4.29 -24.18
C VAL A 124 -5.13 4.82 -22.78
N SER A 125 -4.90 6.13 -22.67
CA SER A 125 -4.41 6.78 -21.44
C SER A 125 -5.50 7.27 -20.50
N ASP A 126 -6.72 7.51 -20.98
CA ASP A 126 -7.75 8.29 -20.25
C ASP A 126 -8.65 7.41 -19.37
N CYS A 127 -8.13 6.28 -18.90
CA CYS A 127 -8.88 5.25 -18.16
C CYS A 127 -8.28 4.94 -16.78
N SER A 128 -7.68 5.93 -16.11
CA SER A 128 -7.11 5.80 -14.77
C SER A 128 -8.12 5.29 -13.73
N TRP A 129 -9.40 5.66 -13.86
CA TRP A 129 -10.47 5.19 -13.00
C TRP A 129 -10.65 3.65 -13.03
N ILE A 130 -10.34 2.99 -14.16
CA ILE A 130 -10.40 1.51 -14.25
C ILE A 130 -9.38 0.87 -13.32
N TYR A 131 -8.18 1.45 -13.25
CA TYR A 131 -7.15 1.00 -12.32
C TYR A 131 -7.60 1.20 -10.86
N ASN A 132 -8.22 2.34 -10.55
CA ASN A 132 -8.77 2.62 -9.22
C ASN A 132 -9.91 1.65 -8.84
N VAL A 133 -10.83 1.33 -9.77
CA VAL A 133 -11.82 0.26 -9.57
C VAL A 133 -11.12 -1.08 -9.33
N GLY A 134 -10.08 -1.38 -10.12
CA GLY A 134 -9.25 -2.57 -9.97
C GLY A 134 -8.65 -2.70 -8.57
N ILE A 135 -8.18 -1.61 -7.96
CA ILE A 135 -7.69 -1.61 -6.57
C ILE A 135 -8.80 -2.01 -5.59
N ILE A 136 -10.00 -1.44 -5.70
CA ILE A 136 -11.12 -1.77 -4.80
C ILE A 136 -11.55 -3.22 -4.94
N VAL A 137 -11.75 -3.68 -6.18
CA VAL A 137 -12.16 -5.05 -6.47
C VAL A 137 -11.06 -6.05 -6.07
N GLY A 138 -9.79 -5.68 -6.27
CA GLY A 138 -8.63 -6.46 -5.82
C GLY A 138 -8.58 -6.58 -4.29
N LEU A 139 -8.81 -5.49 -3.56
CA LEU A 139 -8.92 -5.50 -2.10
C LEU A 139 -10.06 -6.41 -1.62
N LEU A 140 -11.25 -6.28 -2.20
CA LEU A 140 -12.40 -7.16 -1.95
C LEU A 140 -12.04 -8.64 -2.20
N THR A 141 -11.33 -8.91 -3.30
CA THR A 141 -10.94 -10.26 -3.70
C THR A 141 -9.96 -10.87 -2.70
N ILE A 142 -8.85 -10.18 -2.39
CA ILE A 142 -7.84 -10.76 -1.50
C ILE A 142 -8.37 -10.94 -0.08
N VAL A 143 -9.12 -9.96 0.45
CA VAL A 143 -9.68 -10.03 1.79
C VAL A 143 -10.71 -11.15 1.92
N SER A 144 -11.60 -11.31 0.93
CA SER A 144 -12.60 -12.38 0.94
C SER A 144 -11.99 -13.77 0.84
N TRP A 145 -10.92 -13.95 0.06
CA TRP A 145 -10.17 -15.22 0.02
C TRP A 145 -9.43 -15.51 1.32
N VAL A 146 -8.77 -14.51 1.92
CA VAL A 146 -8.12 -14.68 3.23
C VAL A 146 -9.15 -15.06 4.30
N ALA A 147 -10.28 -14.35 4.35
CA ALA A 147 -11.38 -14.63 5.29
C ALA A 147 -11.89 -16.07 5.15
N TYR A 148 -12.19 -16.51 3.92
CA TYR A 148 -12.65 -17.88 3.66
C TYR A 148 -11.66 -18.94 4.14
N ASN A 149 -10.37 -18.75 3.87
CA ASN A 149 -9.36 -19.72 4.24
C ASN A 149 -9.12 -19.76 5.76
N ILE A 150 -9.33 -18.64 6.47
CA ILE A 150 -9.33 -18.60 7.93
C ILE A 150 -10.54 -19.36 8.48
N GLU A 151 -11.76 -19.14 7.95
CA GLU A 151 -12.97 -19.87 8.37
C GLU A 151 -12.86 -21.38 8.16
N ARG A 152 -12.11 -21.81 7.13
CA ARG A 152 -11.86 -23.22 6.82
C ARG A 152 -10.65 -23.81 7.55
N ASN A 153 -9.99 -23.06 8.44
CA ASN A 153 -8.77 -23.45 9.13
C ASN A 153 -7.61 -23.86 8.19
N ILE A 154 -7.62 -23.35 6.94
CA ILE A 154 -6.54 -23.55 5.97
C ILE A 154 -5.42 -22.54 6.24
N LEU A 155 -5.79 -21.30 6.57
CA LEU A 155 -4.86 -20.26 6.98
C LEU A 155 -5.05 -19.94 8.46
N CYS A 156 -3.94 -19.63 9.12
CA CYS A 156 -3.93 -19.13 10.49
C CYS A 156 -3.17 -17.81 10.57
N VAL A 157 -3.56 -16.95 11.51
CA VAL A 157 -2.86 -15.69 11.74
C VAL A 157 -1.51 -15.99 12.41
N ASN A 158 -0.42 -15.76 11.69
CA ASN A 158 0.91 -15.84 12.24
C ASN A 158 1.31 -14.47 12.84
N THR A 159 1.34 -14.38 14.17
CA THR A 159 1.64 -13.14 14.90
C THR A 159 3.04 -12.60 14.60
N PHE A 160 4.01 -13.47 14.32
CA PHE A 160 5.36 -13.06 13.94
C PHE A 160 5.38 -12.41 12.55
N LEU A 161 4.72 -13.02 11.56
CA LEU A 161 4.61 -12.43 10.22
C LEU A 161 3.82 -11.13 10.23
N ALA A 162 2.70 -11.09 10.96
CA ALA A 162 1.92 -9.88 11.14
C ALA A 162 2.75 -8.74 11.77
N GLY A 163 3.53 -9.04 12.81
CA GLY A 163 4.45 -8.07 13.42
C GLY A 163 5.57 -7.61 12.48
N SER A 164 6.07 -8.49 11.60
CA SER A 164 7.12 -8.14 10.64
C SER A 164 6.65 -7.28 9.46
N ALA A 165 5.35 -7.21 9.19
CA ALA A 165 4.81 -6.61 7.97
C ALA A 165 5.18 -5.12 7.83
N PHE A 166 5.09 -4.33 8.91
CA PHE A 166 5.50 -2.92 8.89
C PHE A 166 7.00 -2.76 8.67
N PHE A 167 7.83 -3.64 9.24
CA PHE A 167 9.28 -3.61 9.05
C PHE A 167 9.63 -3.85 7.57
N VAL A 168 9.04 -4.89 6.98
CA VAL A 168 9.21 -5.20 5.55
C VAL A 168 8.77 -4.00 4.71
N TYR A 169 7.60 -3.43 4.99
CA TYR A 169 7.13 -2.21 4.32
C TYR A 169 8.12 -1.05 4.46
N ALA A 170 8.64 -0.77 5.65
CA ALA A 170 9.54 0.35 5.87
C ALA A 170 10.87 0.21 5.12
N TYR A 171 11.45 -0.99 5.13
CA TYR A 171 12.79 -1.21 4.59
C TYR A 171 12.82 -1.52 3.09
N HIS A 172 11.82 -2.21 2.52
CA HIS A 172 11.95 -2.93 1.24
C HIS A 172 12.31 -2.07 0.03
N GLY A 173 11.89 -0.80 -0.02
CA GLY A 173 11.98 0.00 -1.26
C GLY A 173 13.41 0.18 -1.77
N MET A 174 14.34 0.49 -0.87
CA MET A 174 15.77 0.66 -1.21
C MET A 174 16.45 -0.65 -1.64
N PRO A 175 16.35 -1.77 -0.89
CA PRO A 175 16.79 -3.08 -1.32
C PRO A 175 16.22 -3.54 -2.66
N VAL A 176 14.91 -3.38 -2.90
CA VAL A 176 14.29 -3.72 -4.18
C VAL A 176 14.95 -2.90 -5.29
N ALA A 177 15.05 -1.58 -5.14
CA ALA A 177 15.67 -0.72 -6.15
C ALA A 177 17.13 -1.10 -6.43
N PHE A 178 17.90 -1.46 -5.39
CA PHE A 178 19.29 -1.88 -5.53
C PHE A 178 19.42 -3.24 -6.23
N LEU A 179 18.65 -4.24 -5.79
CA LEU A 179 18.68 -5.58 -6.36
C LEU A 179 18.16 -5.61 -7.80
N THR A 180 17.16 -4.79 -8.14
CA THR A 180 16.70 -4.63 -9.53
C THR A 180 17.80 -4.08 -10.43
N LYS A 181 18.56 -3.06 -9.98
CA LYS A 181 19.70 -2.55 -10.75
C LYS A 181 20.78 -3.61 -10.94
N TYR A 182 21.06 -4.39 -9.90
CA TYR A 182 22.05 -5.46 -9.97
C TYR A 182 21.59 -6.61 -10.89
N TRP A 183 20.32 -7.00 -10.81
CA TRP A 183 19.68 -7.98 -11.70
C TRP A 183 19.78 -7.55 -13.16
N VAL A 184 19.41 -6.31 -13.47
CA VAL A 184 19.50 -5.77 -14.84
C VAL A 184 20.94 -5.75 -15.33
N ARG A 185 21.89 -5.38 -14.47
CA ARG A 185 23.32 -5.33 -14.84
C ARG A 185 23.93 -6.70 -15.09
N LEU A 186 23.61 -7.69 -14.25
CA LEU A 186 24.19 -9.03 -14.34
C LEU A 186 23.50 -9.91 -15.38
N CYS A 187 22.17 -9.95 -15.33
CA CYS A 187 21.39 -10.88 -16.14
C CYS A 187 21.05 -10.31 -17.52
N GLN A 188 21.23 -9.00 -17.72
CA GLN A 188 20.87 -8.28 -18.95
C GLN A 188 19.58 -8.83 -19.55
N PRO A 189 18.44 -8.75 -18.83
CA PRO A 189 17.25 -9.53 -19.11
C PRO A 189 16.68 -9.15 -20.49
N ALA A 190 17.09 -9.91 -21.51
CA ALA A 190 16.69 -9.72 -22.89
C ALA A 190 15.44 -10.54 -23.26
N SER A 191 15.03 -11.47 -22.40
CA SER A 191 13.84 -12.29 -22.59
C SER A 191 12.76 -11.99 -21.55
N GLU A 192 11.49 -12.14 -21.95
CA GLU A 192 10.34 -11.96 -21.07
C GLU A 192 10.42 -12.84 -19.82
N LEU A 193 10.93 -14.07 -19.97
CA LEU A 193 11.11 -15.00 -18.86
C LEU A 193 12.10 -14.47 -17.81
N THR A 194 13.21 -13.87 -18.24
CA THR A 194 14.20 -13.28 -17.31
C THR A 194 13.65 -12.05 -16.59
N MET A 195 12.79 -11.26 -17.25
CA MET A 195 12.08 -10.14 -16.62
C MET A 195 11.07 -10.65 -15.58
N LEU A 196 10.25 -11.64 -15.95
CA LEU A 196 9.24 -12.23 -15.06
C LEU A 196 9.89 -12.89 -13.84
N THR A 197 11.02 -13.57 -14.04
CA THR A 197 11.80 -14.17 -12.96
C THR A 197 12.26 -13.11 -11.97
N GLY A 198 12.87 -12.02 -12.45
CA GLY A 198 13.28 -10.91 -11.59
C GLY A 198 12.10 -10.26 -10.84
N TYR A 199 10.96 -10.09 -11.51
CA TYR A 199 9.75 -9.52 -10.95
C TYR A 199 9.23 -10.26 -9.71
N PHE A 200 9.28 -11.60 -9.70
CA PHE A 200 8.88 -12.39 -8.53
C PHE A 200 10.01 -12.66 -7.54
N LEU A 201 11.21 -12.96 -8.05
CA LEU A 201 12.33 -13.38 -7.21
C LEU A 201 12.83 -12.24 -6.31
N ILE A 202 12.93 -11.01 -6.84
CA ILE A 202 13.48 -9.88 -6.08
C ILE A 202 12.59 -9.54 -4.86
N PRO A 203 11.27 -9.34 -4.99
CA PRO A 203 10.42 -9.09 -3.83
C PRO A 203 10.40 -10.23 -2.82
N LEU A 204 10.46 -11.50 -3.27
CA LEU A 204 10.53 -12.66 -2.38
C LEU A 204 11.82 -12.67 -1.56
N LEU A 205 12.96 -12.44 -2.20
CA LEU A 205 14.25 -12.35 -1.52
C LEU A 205 14.30 -11.18 -0.54
N VAL A 206 13.85 -10.00 -0.96
CA VAL A 206 13.80 -8.80 -0.08
C VAL A 206 12.87 -9.05 1.11
N THR A 207 11.72 -9.68 0.91
CA THR A 207 10.81 -10.00 2.01
C THR A 207 11.45 -10.98 2.98
N GLY A 208 12.09 -12.05 2.47
CA GLY A 208 12.79 -13.03 3.30
C GLY A 208 13.92 -12.43 4.13
N ILE A 209 14.77 -11.59 3.49
CA ILE A 209 15.83 -10.85 4.19
C ILE A 209 15.24 -9.92 5.25
N GLY A 210 14.15 -9.22 4.92
CA GLY A 210 13.48 -8.31 5.85
C GLY A 210 12.95 -9.03 7.10
N ILE A 211 12.28 -10.17 6.91
CA ILE A 211 11.77 -11.01 8.01
C ILE A 211 12.94 -11.53 8.86
N PHE A 212 14.04 -11.95 8.23
CA PHE A 212 15.23 -12.41 8.95
C PHE A 212 15.86 -11.27 9.77
N CYS A 213 16.07 -10.09 9.19
CA CYS A 213 16.57 -8.91 9.91
C CYS A 213 15.65 -8.51 11.08
N TYR A 214 14.34 -8.51 10.86
CA TYR A 214 13.35 -8.27 11.92
C TYR A 214 13.49 -9.28 13.07
N SER A 215 13.69 -10.56 12.76
CA SER A 215 13.90 -11.60 13.78
C SER A 215 15.16 -11.35 14.63
N LEU A 216 16.25 -10.90 14.01
CA LEU A 216 17.49 -10.55 14.70
C LEU A 216 17.30 -9.30 15.57
N LEU A 217 16.68 -8.25 15.03
CA LEU A 217 16.40 -7.03 15.77
C LEU A 217 15.52 -7.30 16.99
N ARG A 218 14.46 -8.09 16.84
CA ARG A 218 13.59 -8.46 17.96
C ARG A 218 14.34 -9.27 19.02
N LYS A 219 15.29 -10.12 18.63
CA LYS A 219 16.08 -10.94 19.55
C LYS A 219 17.13 -10.12 20.32
N TRP A 220 17.88 -9.27 19.62
CA TRP A 220 19.05 -8.58 20.18
C TRP A 220 18.75 -7.16 20.67
N PHE A 221 17.78 -6.48 20.07
CA PHE A 221 17.40 -5.09 20.35
C PHE A 221 15.89 -4.91 20.48
N PRO A 222 15.20 -5.64 21.39
CA PRO A 222 13.73 -5.66 21.47
C PRO A 222 13.13 -4.29 21.77
N ALA A 223 13.74 -3.50 22.66
CA ALA A 223 13.23 -2.16 23.01
C ALA A 223 13.31 -1.19 21.81
N PHE A 224 14.44 -1.22 21.09
CA PHE A 224 14.61 -0.43 19.87
C PHE A 224 13.64 -0.86 18.77
N THR A 225 13.48 -2.19 18.59
CA THR A 225 12.53 -2.75 17.63
C THR A 225 11.10 -2.29 17.94
N ASN A 226 10.69 -2.36 19.20
CA ASN A 226 9.36 -1.91 19.61
C ASN A 226 9.14 -0.41 19.33
N LEU A 227 10.16 0.42 19.54
CA LEU A 227 10.10 1.86 19.26
C LEU A 227 9.91 2.14 17.75
N ILE A 228 10.76 1.56 16.89
CA ILE A 228 10.70 1.83 15.44
C ILE A 228 9.47 1.20 14.76
N MET A 229 8.87 0.19 15.40
CA MET A 229 7.66 -0.49 14.93
C MET A 229 6.36 0.14 15.46
N GLY A 230 6.46 1.19 16.29
CA GLY A 230 5.30 1.91 16.82
C GLY A 230 4.52 1.15 17.91
N GLY A 231 5.21 0.31 18.70
CA GLY A 231 4.59 -0.40 19.83
C GLY A 231 3.79 -1.65 19.46
N ARG A 232 4.04 -2.23 18.28
CA ARG A 232 3.36 -3.42 17.74
C ARG A 232 4.16 -4.69 17.91
#